data_AF-A0A9Q3EYY0-F1
#
_entry.id   AF-A0A9Q3EYY0-F1
#
_cell.length_a   1.000
_cell.length_b   1.000
_cell.length_c   1.000
_cell.angle_alpha   90.00
_cell.angle_beta   90.00
_cell.angle_gamma   90.00
#
_symmetry.space_group_name_H-M   'P 1'
#
loop_
_entity.id
_entity.type
_entity.pdbx_description
1 polymer ?
#
loop_
_entity_poly.entity_id
_entity_poly.type
_entity_poly.pdbx_seq_one_letter_code
_entity_poly.pdbx_strand_id
1 'polypeptide(L)'
;MQHPSSGSVEIPSFDADYIPISEIPSELDISTLSDHQIKGEALKHLRQIISDTIIPSSWTRVPRKMGSPSHGSLKAAEWALLYKVYIPFLMLSQQMSLDEHKSTNTQRNMGQSEELANELTKNTFHLISAIKTATSWTVSMEDANSFAENWKEFRLSNQHLFPKQKSKPTHHSADHIPELFQLWGPAPASATWGYEHLIGVFKRMLKNNKICKSLNKINIFTLIKHMK
;
A
#
# COMPACT_ATOMS: atom_id res chain seq x y z
N MET A 1 -49.74 -12.39 21.05
CA MET A 1 -48.28 -12.25 21.22
C MET A 1 -47.63 -13.49 20.64
N GLN A 2 -47.10 -13.39 19.42
CA GLN A 2 -46.31 -14.44 18.77
C GLN A 2 -44.89 -13.90 18.64
N HIS A 3 -43.91 -14.65 19.15
CA HIS A 3 -42.50 -14.37 18.95
C HIS A 3 -42.12 -14.61 17.48
N PRO A 4 -41.36 -13.73 16.83
CA PRO A 4 -40.80 -14.03 15.52
C PRO A 4 -39.65 -15.03 15.66
N SER A 5 -39.71 -16.03 14.78
CA SER A 5 -38.73 -17.09 14.55
C SER A 5 -37.32 -16.52 14.32
N SER A 6 -36.35 -17.11 15.02
CA SER A 6 -34.91 -16.91 14.82
C SER A 6 -34.50 -17.53 13.48
N GLY A 7 -34.51 -16.71 12.42
CA GLY A 7 -33.83 -17.05 11.16
C GLY A 7 -32.32 -17.03 11.37
N SER A 8 -31.69 -18.20 11.44
CA SER A 8 -30.24 -18.34 11.32
C SER A 8 -29.81 -17.84 9.94
N VAL A 9 -29.06 -16.73 9.91
CA VAL A 9 -28.35 -16.28 8.73
C VAL A 9 -27.24 -17.30 8.46
N GLU A 10 -27.45 -18.20 7.51
CA GLU A 10 -26.38 -19.00 6.94
C GLU A 10 -25.43 -18.05 6.22
N ILE A 11 -24.26 -17.81 6.80
CA ILE A 11 -23.14 -17.15 6.12
C ILE A 11 -22.56 -18.20 5.16
N PRO A 12 -22.62 -18.01 3.83
CA PRO A 12 -22.02 -18.97 2.91
C PRO A 12 -20.50 -18.97 3.12
N SER A 13 -19.94 -20.08 3.60
CA SER A 13 -18.49 -20.28 3.73
C SER A 13 -17.86 -20.67 2.39
N PHE A 14 -18.18 -19.93 1.33
CA PHE A 14 -17.52 -20.09 0.04
C PHE A 14 -16.39 -19.06 -0.01
N ASP A 15 -15.15 -19.52 0.12
CA ASP A 15 -13.95 -18.69 -0.02
C ASP A 15 -13.92 -18.16 -1.47
N ALA A 16 -14.48 -16.96 -1.66
CA ALA A 16 -14.57 -16.28 -2.95
C ALA A 16 -13.18 -15.98 -3.55
N ASP A 17 -12.11 -16.20 -2.77
CA ASP A 17 -10.73 -15.93 -3.13
C ASP A 17 -10.01 -17.19 -3.68
N TYR A 18 -10.67 -18.36 -3.74
CA TYR A 18 -10.08 -19.58 -4.29
C TYR A 18 -10.28 -19.70 -5.80
N ILE A 19 -9.25 -19.35 -6.58
CA ILE A 19 -9.16 -19.66 -8.02
C ILE A 19 -8.38 -20.98 -8.17
N PRO A 20 -8.97 -22.06 -8.74
CA PRO A 20 -8.29 -23.33 -8.93
C PRO A 20 -7.05 -23.20 -9.81
N ILE A 21 -5.95 -23.83 -9.38
CA ILE A 21 -4.62 -23.82 -10.04
C ILE A 21 -4.65 -24.41 -11.46
N SER A 22 -5.74 -25.07 -11.85
CA SER A 22 -5.90 -25.76 -13.14
C SER A 22 -6.04 -24.85 -14.36
N GLU A 23 -6.19 -23.54 -14.19
CA GLU A 23 -6.38 -22.59 -15.31
C GLU A 23 -5.13 -21.78 -15.69
N ILE A 24 -3.97 -22.08 -15.10
CA ILE A 24 -2.71 -21.35 -15.38
C ILE A 24 -2.07 -21.90 -16.67
N PRO A 25 -1.88 -21.09 -17.73
CA PRO A 25 -1.10 -21.51 -18.90
C PRO A 25 0.35 -21.78 -18.49
N SER A 26 0.84 -22.95 -18.85
CA SER A 26 2.06 -23.58 -18.31
C SER A 26 3.39 -23.07 -18.91
N GLU A 27 3.48 -21.83 -19.40
CA GLU A 27 4.65 -21.35 -20.15
C GLU A 27 5.13 -19.94 -19.76
N LEU A 28 5.40 -19.71 -18.48
CA LEU A 28 6.25 -18.59 -18.06
C LEU A 28 7.48 -19.12 -17.32
N ASP A 29 8.67 -18.73 -17.77
CA ASP A 29 9.94 -19.13 -17.17
C ASP A 29 10.09 -18.52 -15.75
N ILE A 30 9.72 -19.35 -14.77
CA ILE A 30 9.60 -19.03 -13.33
C ILE A 30 10.96 -18.70 -12.68
N SER A 31 12.08 -18.86 -13.39
CA SER A 31 13.42 -18.54 -12.87
C SER A 31 13.68 -17.03 -12.79
N THR A 32 13.06 -16.24 -13.68
CA THR A 32 13.23 -14.78 -13.77
C THR A 32 12.41 -14.01 -12.72
N LEU A 33 11.30 -14.58 -12.25
CA LEU A 33 10.32 -13.91 -11.37
C LEU A 33 10.80 -13.70 -9.92
N SER A 34 11.85 -14.42 -9.50
CA SER A 34 12.44 -14.24 -8.15
C SER A 34 13.34 -13.01 -8.04
N ASP A 35 13.69 -12.37 -9.17
CA ASP A 35 14.71 -11.34 -9.26
C ASP A 35 14.17 -9.90 -9.31
N HIS A 36 12.85 -9.72 -9.26
CA HIS A 36 12.20 -8.41 -9.44
C HIS A 36 12.16 -7.57 -8.15
N GLN A 37 12.93 -7.93 -7.13
CA GLN A 37 13.14 -7.06 -5.98
C GLN A 37 13.90 -5.81 -6.43
N ILE A 38 13.47 -4.62 -5.99
CA ILE A 38 14.21 -3.37 -6.23
C ILE A 38 15.58 -3.49 -5.55
N LYS A 39 16.58 -3.90 -6.32
CA LYS A 39 17.95 -4.17 -5.91
C LYS A 39 18.92 -3.51 -6.89
N GLY A 40 20.20 -3.53 -6.53
CA GLY A 40 21.29 -3.12 -7.42
C GLY A 40 21.08 -1.71 -7.98
N GLU A 41 21.01 -1.62 -9.31
CA GLU A 41 20.86 -0.37 -10.05
C GLU A 41 19.50 0.30 -9.85
N ALA A 42 18.40 -0.45 -9.86
CA ALA A 42 17.06 0.08 -9.63
C ALA A 42 16.93 0.75 -8.26
N LEU A 43 17.56 0.18 -7.22
CA LEU A 43 17.60 0.79 -5.89
C LEU A 43 18.44 2.07 -5.84
N LYS A 44 19.58 2.10 -6.56
CA LYS A 44 20.39 3.32 -6.67
C LYS A 44 19.60 4.42 -7.38
N HIS A 45 18.92 4.08 -8.48
CA HIS A 45 18.10 5.02 -9.22
C HIS A 45 16.95 5.55 -8.36
N LEU A 46 16.24 4.67 -7.64
CA LEU A 46 15.19 5.09 -6.70
C LEU A 46 15.72 6.06 -5.64
N ARG A 47 16.90 5.81 -5.06
CA ARG A 47 17.54 6.72 -4.09
C ARG A 47 17.92 8.07 -4.70
N GLN A 48 18.31 8.08 -5.97
CA GLN A 48 18.59 9.30 -6.72
C GLN A 48 17.29 10.10 -6.91
N ILE A 49 16.23 9.47 -7.40
CA ILE A 49 14.89 10.09 -7.53
C ILE A 49 14.44 10.67 -6.18
N ILE A 50 14.58 9.93 -5.07
CA ILE A 50 14.24 10.42 -3.73
C ILE A 50 15.06 11.65 -3.33
N SER A 51 16.33 11.72 -3.75
CA SER A 51 17.22 12.84 -3.41
C SER A 51 16.91 14.09 -4.23
N ASP A 52 16.50 13.92 -5.48
CA ASP A 52 16.28 15.00 -6.44
C ASP A 52 14.84 15.54 -6.41
N THR A 53 13.88 14.74 -5.92
CA THR A 53 12.48 15.17 -5.83
C THR A 53 12.28 16.17 -4.68
N ILE A 54 11.79 17.36 -5.02
CA ILE A 54 11.36 18.36 -4.04
C ILE A 54 9.90 18.09 -3.66
N ILE A 55 9.66 17.81 -2.38
CA ILE A 55 8.31 17.65 -1.81
C ILE A 55 8.00 18.75 -0.78
N PRO A 56 6.71 19.08 -0.55
CA PRO A 56 6.30 20.03 0.46
C PRO A 56 6.88 19.69 1.84
N SER A 57 7.22 20.72 2.62
CA SER A 57 7.80 20.55 3.96
C SER A 57 6.86 19.87 4.96
N SER A 58 5.55 19.93 4.73
CA SER A 58 4.51 19.30 5.55
C SER A 58 4.37 17.79 5.35
N TRP A 59 5.02 17.22 4.33
CA TRP A 59 4.90 15.79 4.01
C TRP A 59 5.96 14.96 4.74
N THR A 60 5.58 13.73 5.11
CA THR A 60 6.50 12.72 5.64
C THR A 60 7.60 12.43 4.62
N ARG A 61 8.88 12.47 5.02
CA ARG A 61 9.99 12.21 4.08
C ARG A 61 10.39 10.75 4.07
N VAL A 62 10.49 10.17 2.87
CA VAL A 62 11.15 8.86 2.69
C VAL A 62 12.66 9.04 2.89
N PRO A 63 13.33 8.17 3.68
CA PRO A 63 14.76 8.25 3.86
C PRO A 63 15.55 8.13 2.55
N ARG A 64 16.49 9.04 2.30
CA ARG A 64 17.35 9.03 1.10
C ARG A 64 18.18 7.75 0.96
N LYS A 65 18.51 7.12 2.08
CA LYS A 65 19.26 5.85 2.14
C LYS A 65 18.34 4.66 2.45
N MET A 66 17.07 4.70 2.01
CA MET A 66 16.12 3.60 2.18
C MET A 66 16.70 2.28 1.66
N GLY A 67 16.45 1.19 2.38
CA GLY A 67 17.04 -0.13 2.12
C GLY A 67 18.49 -0.27 2.60
N SER A 68 19.03 0.70 3.35
CA SER A 68 20.30 0.53 4.06
C SER A 68 20.06 -0.06 5.46
N PRO A 69 20.94 -0.95 5.97
CA PRO A 69 20.79 -1.52 7.31
C PRO A 69 20.70 -0.49 8.44
N SER A 70 21.23 0.72 8.24
CA SER A 70 21.31 1.77 9.26
C SER A 70 20.03 2.58 9.46
N HIS A 71 19.07 2.55 8.52
CA HIS A 71 17.86 3.39 8.60
C HIS A 71 16.62 2.67 9.17
N GLY A 72 16.70 1.35 9.37
CA GLY A 72 15.56 0.55 9.81
C GLY A 72 14.44 0.44 8.76
N SER A 73 13.29 -0.07 9.19
CA SER A 73 12.11 -0.25 8.34
C SER A 73 11.34 1.04 8.14
N LEU A 74 10.76 1.22 6.96
CA LEU A 74 9.87 2.34 6.68
C LEU A 74 8.58 2.25 7.50
N LYS A 75 8.07 3.42 7.91
CA LYS A 75 6.75 3.58 8.54
C LYS A 75 5.64 3.60 7.50
N ALA A 76 4.39 3.41 7.93
CA ALA A 76 3.22 3.39 7.05
C ALA A 76 3.12 4.63 6.14
N ALA A 77 3.29 5.83 6.70
CA ALA A 77 3.25 7.08 5.92
C ALA A 77 4.42 7.20 4.91
N GLU A 78 5.59 6.64 5.23
CA GLU A 78 6.75 6.62 4.34
C GLU A 78 6.51 5.62 3.19
N TRP A 79 5.93 4.45 3.48
CA TRP A 79 5.49 3.50 2.45
C TRP A 79 4.44 4.12 1.51
N ALA A 80 3.42 4.78 2.06
CA ALA A 80 2.38 5.42 1.26
C ALA A 80 2.98 6.48 0.32
N LEU A 81 3.90 7.31 0.80
CA LEU A 81 4.56 8.29 -0.06
C LEU A 81 5.48 7.64 -1.09
N LEU A 82 6.21 6.57 -0.72
CA LEU A 82 7.05 5.80 -1.61
C LEU A 82 6.29 5.39 -2.88
N TYR A 83 5.14 4.73 -2.69
CA TYR A 83 4.31 4.25 -3.78
C TYR A 83 3.58 5.35 -4.53
N LYS A 84 3.12 6.42 -3.87
CA LYS A 84 2.37 7.49 -4.55
C LYS A 84 3.22 8.41 -5.41
N VAL A 85 4.49 8.58 -5.07
CA VAL A 85 5.36 9.58 -5.71
C VAL A 85 6.53 8.90 -6.41
N TYR A 86 7.37 8.21 -5.65
CA TYR A 86 8.69 7.82 -6.15
C TYR A 86 8.67 6.57 -7.04
N ILE A 87 7.84 5.58 -6.73
CA ILE A 87 7.68 4.39 -7.58
C ILE A 87 7.15 4.74 -8.99
N PRO A 88 6.10 5.58 -9.15
CA PRO A 88 5.67 6.02 -10.48
C PRO A 88 6.81 6.67 -11.28
N PHE A 89 7.61 7.55 -10.65
CA PHE A 89 8.77 8.16 -11.32
C PHE A 89 9.80 7.11 -11.75
N LEU A 90 10.08 6.13 -10.89
CA LEU A 90 11.00 5.04 -11.23
C LEU A 90 10.48 4.24 -12.43
N MET A 91 9.23 3.81 -12.42
CA MET A 91 8.63 3.02 -13.51
C MET A 91 8.65 3.82 -14.83
N LEU A 92 8.24 5.09 -14.80
CA LEU A 92 8.25 5.96 -15.99
C LEU A 92 9.66 6.16 -16.53
N SER A 93 10.65 6.37 -15.65
CA SER A 93 12.05 6.53 -16.08
C SER A 93 12.61 5.28 -16.76
N GLN A 94 12.24 4.10 -16.28
CA GLN A 94 12.65 2.83 -16.87
C GLN A 94 11.98 2.61 -18.22
N GLN A 95 10.68 2.92 -18.33
CA GLN A 95 9.92 2.79 -19.57
C GLN A 95 10.47 3.72 -20.67
N MET A 96 10.80 4.97 -20.33
CA MET A 96 11.42 5.90 -21.29
C MET A 96 12.77 5.40 -21.81
N SER A 97 13.61 4.80 -20.96
CA SER A 97 14.89 4.23 -21.44
C SER A 97 14.70 3.06 -22.40
N LEU A 98 13.64 2.25 -22.21
CA LEU A 98 13.33 1.14 -23.11
C LEU A 98 12.90 1.65 -24.48
N ASP A 99 12.10 2.72 -24.52
CA ASP A 99 11.62 3.32 -25.77
C ASP A 99 12.75 3.97 -26.60
N GLU A 100 13.75 4.58 -25.96
CA GLU A 100 14.94 5.09 -26.64
C GLU A 100 15.73 3.97 -27.34
N HIS A 101 15.89 2.82 -26.69
CA HIS A 101 16.61 1.66 -27.25
C HIS A 101 15.85 0.97 -28.40
N LYS A 102 14.52 1.10 -28.49
CA LYS A 102 13.71 0.58 -29.62
C LYS A 102 14.05 1.24 -30.96
N SER A 103 14.48 2.50 -30.93
CA SER A 103 14.85 3.24 -32.15
C SER A 103 16.12 2.70 -32.83
N THR A 104 16.88 1.82 -32.15
CA THR A 104 18.14 1.23 -32.63
C THR A 104 18.02 -0.29 -32.85
N ASN A 105 17.22 -0.70 -33.84
CA ASN A 105 17.21 -1.98 -34.60
C ASN A 105 17.69 -3.31 -33.96
N THR A 106 17.52 -3.55 -32.66
CA THR A 106 17.92 -4.81 -31.98
C THR A 106 16.69 -5.56 -31.51
N GLN A 107 15.87 -6.04 -32.46
CA GLN A 107 14.48 -6.45 -32.18
C GLN A 107 14.22 -7.94 -31.90
N ARG A 108 15.21 -8.85 -31.95
CA ARG A 108 14.86 -10.29 -31.98
C ARG A 108 14.74 -11.00 -30.63
N ASN A 109 15.25 -10.44 -29.53
CA ASN A 109 15.19 -11.06 -28.19
C ASN A 109 14.60 -10.13 -27.09
N MET A 110 14.11 -8.93 -27.44
CA MET A 110 13.67 -7.91 -26.46
C MET A 110 12.19 -8.04 -26.05
N GLY A 111 11.36 -8.69 -26.86
CA GLY A 111 9.89 -8.64 -26.71
C GLY A 111 9.38 -9.21 -25.39
N GLN A 112 9.90 -10.36 -24.96
CA GLN A 112 9.46 -11.01 -23.72
C GLN A 112 9.83 -10.21 -22.46
N SER A 113 11.02 -9.59 -22.44
CA SER A 113 11.45 -8.76 -21.31
C SER A 113 10.65 -7.46 -21.22
N GLU A 114 10.21 -6.93 -22.36
CA GLU A 114 9.39 -5.72 -22.43
C GLU A 114 7.95 -5.99 -21.97
N GLU A 115 7.35 -7.09 -22.44
CA GLU A 115 6.02 -7.50 -22.04
C GLU A 115 5.93 -7.68 -20.51
N LEU A 116 6.90 -8.37 -19.92
CA LEU A 116 6.98 -8.54 -18.47
C LEU A 116 7.14 -7.20 -17.72
N ALA A 117 7.93 -6.27 -18.24
CA ALA A 117 8.09 -4.94 -17.65
C ALA A 117 6.79 -4.12 -17.72
N ASN A 118 6.04 -4.23 -18.82
CA ASN A 118 4.74 -3.59 -18.99
C ASN A 118 3.70 -4.17 -18.03
N GLU A 119 3.66 -5.49 -17.87
CA GLU A 119 2.77 -6.15 -16.91
C GLU A 119 3.09 -5.76 -15.46
N LEU A 120 4.37 -5.74 -15.07
CA LEU A 120 4.80 -5.30 -13.75
C LEU A 120 4.40 -3.84 -13.50
N THR A 121 4.58 -2.98 -14.50
CA THR A 121 4.21 -1.57 -14.44
C THR A 121 2.70 -1.42 -14.23
N LYS A 122 1.89 -2.12 -15.05
CA LYS A 122 0.43 -2.12 -14.93
C LYS A 122 -0.04 -2.63 -13.56
N ASN A 123 0.50 -3.76 -13.10
CA ASN A 123 0.23 -4.30 -11.76
C ASN A 123 0.55 -3.27 -10.66
N THR A 124 1.70 -2.62 -10.77
CA THR A 124 2.15 -1.59 -9.81
C THR A 124 1.20 -0.38 -9.81
N PHE A 125 0.71 0.06 -10.96
CA PHE A 125 -0.25 1.16 -11.04
C PHE A 125 -1.61 0.82 -10.45
N HIS A 126 -2.10 -0.42 -10.60
CA HIS A 126 -3.29 -0.88 -9.89
C HIS A 126 -3.11 -0.80 -8.36
N LEU A 127 -1.97 -1.24 -7.84
CA LEU A 127 -1.64 -1.10 -6.42
C LEU A 127 -1.58 0.37 -5.98
N ILE A 128 -0.95 1.24 -6.76
CA ILE A 128 -0.83 2.68 -6.44
C ILE A 128 -2.22 3.33 -6.40
N SER A 129 -3.11 2.99 -7.35
CA SER A 129 -4.49 3.47 -7.36
C SER A 129 -5.25 3.03 -6.10
N ALA A 130 -5.13 1.76 -5.71
CA ALA A 130 -5.72 1.27 -4.47
C ALA A 130 -5.17 2.01 -3.22
N ILE A 131 -3.85 2.18 -3.13
CA ILE A 131 -3.20 2.93 -2.03
C ILE A 131 -3.68 4.38 -1.99
N LYS A 132 -3.77 5.05 -3.15
CA LYS A 132 -4.26 6.43 -3.27
C LYS A 132 -5.64 6.56 -2.65
N THR A 133 -6.56 5.68 -3.02
CA THR A 133 -7.93 5.68 -2.48
C THR A 133 -7.95 5.35 -1.00
N ALA A 134 -7.27 4.29 -0.57
CA ALA A 134 -7.23 3.86 0.84
C ALA A 134 -6.63 4.87 1.81
N THR A 135 -5.86 5.83 1.32
CA THR A 135 -5.26 6.87 2.17
C THR A 135 -5.81 8.25 1.86
N SER A 136 -6.94 8.32 1.15
CA SER A 136 -7.67 9.56 0.91
C SER A 136 -8.38 10.02 2.19
N TRP A 137 -8.52 11.34 2.36
CA TRP A 137 -9.29 11.94 3.46
C TRP A 137 -10.79 12.04 3.15
N THR A 138 -11.18 11.72 1.92
CA THR A 138 -12.55 11.71 1.45
C THR A 138 -12.75 10.45 0.62
N VAL A 139 -13.91 9.81 0.75
CA VAL A 139 -14.22 8.59 0.02
C VAL A 139 -15.70 8.60 -0.37
N SER A 140 -15.98 8.34 -1.63
CA SER A 140 -17.30 8.16 -2.20
C SER A 140 -17.57 6.68 -2.50
N MET A 141 -18.79 6.33 -2.89
CA MET A 141 -19.09 4.98 -3.38
C MET A 141 -18.31 4.66 -4.67
N GLU A 142 -18.08 5.65 -5.54
CA GLU A 142 -17.26 5.49 -6.73
C GLU A 142 -15.81 5.18 -6.37
N ASP A 143 -15.26 5.85 -5.36
CA ASP A 143 -13.92 5.56 -4.86
C ASP A 143 -13.83 4.14 -4.29
N ALA A 144 -14.84 3.69 -3.53
CA ALA A 144 -14.89 2.33 -3.00
C ALA A 144 -14.90 1.27 -4.11
N ASN A 145 -15.70 1.48 -5.16
CA ASN A 145 -15.72 0.60 -6.34
C ASN A 145 -14.38 0.63 -7.07
N SER A 146 -13.81 1.82 -7.28
CA SER A 146 -12.51 1.97 -7.93
C SER A 146 -11.40 1.29 -7.14
N PHE A 147 -11.45 1.34 -5.80
CA PHE A 147 -10.53 0.57 -4.95
C PHE A 147 -10.72 -0.93 -5.20
N ALA A 148 -11.95 -1.44 -5.14
CA ALA A 148 -12.24 -2.87 -5.31
C ALA A 148 -11.75 -3.40 -6.66
N GLU A 149 -12.01 -2.66 -7.74
CA GLU A 149 -11.56 -2.99 -9.09
C GLU A 149 -10.04 -3.02 -9.20
N ASN A 150 -9.37 -1.94 -8.79
CA ASN A 150 -7.91 -1.88 -8.85
C ASN A 150 -7.24 -2.92 -7.95
N TRP A 151 -7.79 -3.17 -6.77
CA TRP A 151 -7.27 -4.17 -5.86
C TRP A 151 -7.41 -5.58 -6.42
N LYS A 152 -8.57 -5.90 -7.02
CA LYS A 152 -8.80 -7.17 -7.73
C LYS A 152 -7.80 -7.36 -8.89
N GLU A 153 -7.67 -6.38 -9.77
CA GLU A 153 -6.74 -6.45 -10.91
C GLU A 153 -5.28 -6.59 -10.44
N PHE A 154 -4.89 -5.87 -9.38
CA PHE A 154 -3.59 -6.04 -8.74
C PHE A 154 -3.40 -7.47 -8.24
N ARG A 155 -4.39 -8.05 -7.53
CA ARG A 155 -4.30 -9.39 -6.96
C ARG A 155 -4.16 -10.48 -8.03
N LEU A 156 -4.99 -10.42 -9.08
CA LEU A 156 -4.98 -11.37 -10.19
C LEU A 156 -3.64 -11.33 -10.94
N SER A 157 -3.21 -10.14 -11.37
CA SER A 157 -1.95 -9.98 -12.09
C SER A 157 -0.72 -10.25 -11.20
N ASN A 158 -0.77 -9.94 -9.90
CA ASN A 158 0.33 -10.27 -8.99
C ASN A 158 0.46 -11.78 -8.79
N GLN A 159 -0.64 -12.54 -8.78
CA GLN A 159 -0.58 -14.00 -8.71
C GLN A 159 0.01 -14.60 -10.00
N HIS A 160 -0.32 -14.02 -11.16
CA HIS A 160 0.27 -14.41 -12.44
C HIS A 160 1.77 -14.12 -12.50
N LEU A 161 2.18 -12.90 -12.11
CA LEU A 161 3.58 -12.46 -12.07
C LEU A 161 4.40 -13.19 -11.00
N PHE A 162 3.78 -13.62 -9.89
CA PHE A 162 4.49 -14.24 -8.77
C PHE A 162 3.74 -15.50 -8.26
N PRO A 163 3.67 -16.58 -9.05
CA PRO A 163 2.82 -17.74 -8.75
C PRO A 163 3.26 -18.50 -7.49
N LYS A 164 4.53 -18.38 -7.10
CA LYS A 164 5.07 -18.98 -5.87
C LYS A 164 4.74 -18.17 -4.61
N GLN A 165 4.29 -16.92 -4.76
CA GLN A 165 4.01 -16.05 -3.61
C GLN A 165 2.60 -16.32 -3.08
N LYS A 166 2.53 -16.85 -1.85
CA LYS A 166 1.26 -17.07 -1.17
C LYS A 166 0.59 -15.75 -0.77
N SER A 167 -0.73 -15.73 -0.81
CA SER A 167 -1.50 -14.61 -0.28
C SER A 167 -1.25 -14.45 1.22
N LYS A 168 -1.17 -13.21 1.69
CA LYS A 168 -0.95 -12.86 3.10
C LYS A 168 -2.29 -12.52 3.74
N PRO A 169 -2.46 -12.70 5.07
CA PRO A 169 -3.66 -12.26 5.77
C PRO A 169 -3.99 -10.79 5.54
N THR A 170 -2.96 -9.95 5.37
CA THR A 170 -3.12 -8.52 5.05
C THR A 170 -3.79 -8.28 3.70
N HIS A 171 -3.65 -9.19 2.73
CA HIS A 171 -4.36 -9.06 1.45
C HIS A 171 -5.85 -9.31 1.63
N HIS A 172 -6.21 -10.34 2.41
CA HIS A 172 -7.60 -10.62 2.77
C HIS A 172 -8.20 -9.46 3.56
N SER A 173 -7.48 -8.90 4.54
CA SER A 173 -7.96 -7.71 5.27
C SER A 173 -8.18 -6.50 4.35
N ALA A 174 -7.40 -6.37 3.28
CA ALA A 174 -7.56 -5.28 2.32
C ALA A 174 -8.76 -5.49 1.39
N ASP A 175 -9.21 -6.73 1.17
CA ASP A 175 -10.42 -7.02 0.39
C ASP A 175 -11.67 -6.39 1.03
N HIS A 176 -11.68 -6.20 2.36
CA HIS A 176 -12.79 -5.58 3.12
C HIS A 176 -12.74 -4.06 3.19
N ILE A 177 -11.74 -3.40 2.58
CA ILE A 177 -11.59 -1.94 2.66
C ILE A 177 -12.80 -1.19 2.05
N PRO A 178 -13.39 -1.59 0.91
CA PRO A 178 -14.59 -0.95 0.35
C PRO A 178 -15.78 -0.95 1.31
N GLU A 179 -16.00 -2.03 2.04
CA GLU A 179 -17.06 -2.16 3.05
C GLU A 179 -16.76 -1.26 4.24
N LEU A 180 -15.50 -1.23 4.68
CA LEU A 180 -15.06 -0.35 5.77
C LEU A 180 -15.22 1.13 5.42
N PHE A 181 -15.03 1.53 4.16
CA PHE A 181 -15.31 2.89 3.71
C PHE A 181 -16.78 3.27 3.88
N GLN A 182 -17.70 2.36 3.55
CA GLN A 182 -19.14 2.61 3.67
C GLN A 182 -19.58 2.68 5.13
N LEU A 183 -19.00 1.85 5.98
CA LEU A 183 -19.36 1.79 7.40
C LEU A 183 -18.75 2.95 8.20
N TRP A 184 -17.45 3.20 8.03
CA TRP A 184 -16.66 4.05 8.93
C TRP A 184 -16.10 5.30 8.24
N GLY A 185 -16.29 5.43 6.93
CA GLY A 185 -15.73 6.50 6.13
C GLY A 185 -14.23 6.30 5.82
N PRO A 186 -13.53 7.37 5.45
CA PRO A 186 -12.14 7.31 4.99
C PRO A 186 -11.20 6.72 6.04
N ALA A 187 -10.29 5.84 5.64
CA ALA A 187 -9.39 5.14 6.55
C ALA A 187 -8.54 6.07 7.45
N PRO A 188 -8.02 7.23 7.01
CA PRO A 188 -7.28 8.13 7.89
C PRO A 188 -8.08 8.63 9.10
N ALA A 189 -9.41 8.68 9.01
CA ALA A 189 -10.29 9.09 10.11
C ALA A 189 -10.49 7.97 11.15
N SER A 190 -10.45 6.71 10.72
CA SER A 190 -10.62 5.51 11.56
C SER A 190 -9.31 4.81 11.91
N ALA A 191 -8.20 5.20 11.28
CA ALA A 191 -6.89 4.60 11.47
C ALA A 191 -6.36 4.79 12.89
N THR A 192 -5.62 3.80 13.35
CA THR A 192 -5.04 3.81 14.69
C THR A 192 -3.85 4.75 14.87
N TRP A 193 -3.55 5.60 13.88
CA TRP A 193 -2.44 6.56 13.93
C TRP A 193 -2.54 7.51 15.12
N GLY A 194 -3.77 7.92 15.49
CA GLY A 194 -4.00 8.69 16.71
C GLY A 194 -3.59 7.93 17.98
N TYR A 195 -3.90 6.64 18.06
CA TYR A 195 -3.52 5.79 19.19
C TYR A 195 -2.01 5.55 19.25
N GLU A 196 -1.33 5.30 18.12
CA GLU A 196 0.13 5.16 18.07
C GLU A 196 0.83 6.44 18.54
N HIS A 197 0.32 7.61 18.15
CA HIS A 197 0.83 8.89 18.62
C HIS A 197 0.68 9.03 20.14
N LEU A 198 -0.51 8.73 20.68
CA LEU A 198 -0.78 8.75 22.12
C LEU A 198 0.13 7.79 22.89
N ILE A 199 0.32 6.57 22.40
CA ILE A 199 1.25 5.61 22.99
C ILE A 199 2.67 6.17 23.01
N GLY A 200 3.10 6.84 21.94
CA GLY A 200 4.40 7.51 21.89
C GLY A 200 4.54 8.63 22.92
N VAL A 201 3.49 9.45 23.10
CA VAL A 201 3.43 10.49 24.14
C VAL A 201 3.56 9.84 25.53
N PHE A 202 2.76 8.82 25.83
CA PHE A 202 2.82 8.12 27.11
C PHE A 202 4.19 7.50 27.39
N LYS A 203 4.80 6.85 26.39
CA LYS A 203 6.16 6.30 26.51
C LYS A 203 7.20 7.38 26.83
N ARG A 204 7.09 8.58 26.25
CA ARG A 204 7.98 9.71 26.57
C ARG A 204 7.73 10.27 27.97
N MET A 205 6.47 10.36 28.38
CA MET A 205 6.11 10.83 29.72
C MET A 205 6.65 9.91 30.82
N LEU A 206 6.53 8.59 30.62
CA LEU A 206 7.06 7.57 31.53
C LEU A 206 8.58 7.60 31.62
N LYS A 207 9.30 7.77 30.51
CA LYS A 207 10.77 7.88 30.49
C LYS A 207 11.31 9.14 31.18
N ASN A 208 10.53 10.22 31.19
CA ASN A 208 10.99 11.52 31.68
C ASN A 208 10.59 11.84 33.14
N ASN A 209 9.95 10.93 33.87
CA ASN A 209 9.50 11.12 35.27
C ASN A 209 8.73 12.44 35.57
N LYS A 210 8.15 13.11 34.57
CA LYS A 210 7.42 14.40 34.74
C LYS A 210 5.91 14.24 34.98
N ILE A 211 5.46 13.05 35.38
CA ILE A 211 4.04 12.74 35.59
C ILE A 211 3.41 13.69 36.64
N CYS A 212 4.18 14.11 37.65
CA CYS A 212 3.62 14.85 38.80
C CYS A 212 3.50 16.38 38.61
N LYS A 213 4.15 17.01 37.63
CA LYS A 213 4.09 18.48 37.44
C LYS A 213 3.04 18.95 36.42
N SER A 214 2.66 18.09 35.47
CA SER A 214 1.72 18.44 34.39
C SER A 214 0.26 18.19 34.76
N LEU A 215 -0.03 17.17 35.59
CA LEU A 215 -1.40 16.77 35.91
C LEU A 215 -2.12 17.78 36.83
N ASN A 216 -1.38 18.53 37.67
CA ASN A 216 -1.96 19.62 38.47
C ASN A 216 -2.38 20.85 37.65
N LYS A 217 -2.02 20.92 36.35
CA LYS A 217 -2.40 22.04 35.46
C LYS A 217 -3.47 21.68 34.44
N ILE A 218 -3.73 20.40 34.22
CA ILE A 218 -4.75 19.96 33.26
C ILE A 218 -6.01 19.65 34.06
N ASN A 219 -6.77 20.70 34.35
CA ASN A 219 -8.13 20.56 34.82
C ASN A 219 -8.94 19.85 33.71
N ILE A 220 -9.44 18.64 33.99
CA ILE A 220 -10.21 17.79 33.07
C ILE A 220 -11.37 18.55 32.40
N PHE A 221 -11.89 19.60 33.03
CA PHE A 221 -12.92 20.48 32.46
C PHE A 221 -12.46 21.31 31.25
N THR A 222 -11.16 21.53 31.07
CA THR A 222 -10.61 22.33 29.96
C THR A 222 -10.55 21.54 28.64
N LEU A 223 -10.37 20.22 28.73
CA LEU A 223 -10.34 19.31 27.57
C LEU A 223 -11.74 19.08 26.99
N ILE A 224 -12.78 19.10 27.83
CA ILE A 224 -14.18 18.94 27.37
C ILE A 224 -14.69 20.21 26.66
N LYS A 225 -14.13 21.39 26.97
CA LYS A 225 -14.56 22.66 26.37
C LYS A 225 -14.09 22.87 24.92
N HIS A 226 -13.12 22.09 24.45
CA HIS A 226 -12.58 22.18 23.08
C HIS A 226 -13.08 21.06 22.14
N MET A 227 -14.03 20.23 22.60
CA MET A 227 -14.70 19.20 21.79
C MET A 227 -16.19 19.49 21.60
N LYS A 228 -16.55 20.77 21.41
CA LYS A 228 -17.82 21.20 20.85
C LYS A 228 -17.55 22.03 19.60
#